data_AF-A0A7H0I8L4-F1
#
_entry.id   AF-A0A7H0I8L4-F1
#
_cell.length_a   1.000
_cell.length_b   1.000
_cell.length_c   1.000
_cell.angle_alpha   90.00
_cell.angle_beta   90.00
_cell.angle_gamma   90.00
#
_symmetry.space_group_name_H-M   'P 1'
#
loop_
_entity.id
_entity.type
_entity.pdbx_description
1 polymer ?
#
loop_
_entity_poly.entity_id
_entity_poly.type
_entity_poly.pdbx_seq_one_letter_code
_entity_poly.pdbx_strand_id
1 'polypeptide(L)'
;MIPRPRSNPLGFPPARAVEHAAFQLRAAPESVHQLLLPVWRVEVEARVTTAEPYQLVDRYLSRGVEEAGLTTPDELATFLALDPALTRQALAYLRAVGHLTEDRGRLTLTDLGRRSLADGEMYTVKLGDRRVVYFDAWTGTPLAEGHAEKGPAGPAPLDTWTSPPPLLAPDPFRPEAAHALAEPGVADPKALTWDVEYLLAHVVRTGDARHLVCTRPRRGEPDPVLSRALDRSPACLSALADAGRRARKAFEEEAGRWLSRRGLAAHPPHRDPDGMHRVRLAEDDFTGAGPAGDGLTGDLPALGSVVVLRSGGFFQLWCADPGARRRELERRMDAFRAARPRTPEALSAQESRLASLLDVRPGQK
;
A
#
# COMPACT_ATOMS: atom_id res chain seq x y z
N MET A 1 16.63 -28.91 -8.33
CA MET A 1 16.28 -28.31 -7.02
C MET A 1 16.08 -26.81 -7.22
N ILE A 2 14.84 -26.32 -7.26
CA ILE A 2 14.60 -24.86 -7.21
C ILE A 2 14.79 -24.49 -5.73
N PRO A 3 15.72 -23.58 -5.37
CA PRO A 3 15.80 -23.11 -4.00
C PRO A 3 14.41 -22.59 -3.62
N ARG A 4 13.85 -23.10 -2.51
CA ARG A 4 12.63 -22.53 -1.92
C ARG A 4 12.80 -21.01 -1.92
N PRO A 5 11.83 -20.22 -2.41
CA PRO A 5 11.96 -18.77 -2.35
C PRO A 5 12.16 -18.39 -0.89
N ARG A 6 13.40 -17.97 -0.56
CA ARG A 6 13.69 -17.26 0.68
C ARG A 6 12.65 -16.14 0.77
N SER A 7 12.09 -15.94 1.97
CA SER A 7 10.99 -15.03 2.27
C SER A 7 10.98 -13.84 1.33
N ASN A 8 9.98 -13.74 0.46
CA ASN A 8 9.88 -12.62 -0.45
C ASN A 8 9.88 -11.32 0.38
N PRO A 9 10.89 -10.44 0.23
CA PRO A 9 11.05 -9.26 1.09
C PRO A 9 9.87 -8.29 0.98
N LEU A 10 9.15 -8.31 -0.13
CA LEU A 10 7.94 -7.51 -0.33
C LEU A 10 6.70 -8.08 0.37
N GLY A 11 6.75 -9.33 0.82
CA GLY A 11 5.59 -10.02 1.38
C GLY A 11 4.52 -10.40 0.37
N PHE A 12 4.74 -10.18 -0.95
CA PHE A 12 3.85 -10.64 -2.02
C PHE A 12 4.63 -10.91 -3.33
N PRO A 13 4.27 -11.95 -4.11
CA PRO A 13 4.99 -12.35 -5.33
C PRO A 13 4.77 -11.38 -6.50
N PRO A 14 5.69 -11.31 -7.49
CA PRO A 14 5.52 -10.49 -8.70
C PRO A 14 4.26 -10.83 -9.49
N ALA A 15 3.85 -12.11 -9.46
CA ALA A 15 2.61 -12.58 -10.06
C ALA A 15 1.40 -11.75 -9.57
N ARG A 16 1.38 -11.36 -8.29
CA ARG A 16 0.30 -10.55 -7.71
C ARG A 16 0.18 -9.16 -8.34
N ALA A 17 1.31 -8.54 -8.67
CA ALA A 17 1.33 -7.24 -9.34
C ALA A 17 0.78 -7.35 -10.77
N VAL A 18 1.17 -8.40 -11.49
CA VAL A 18 0.65 -8.70 -12.84
C VAL A 18 -0.85 -8.99 -12.78
N GLU A 19 -1.31 -9.81 -11.84
CA GLU A 19 -2.73 -10.10 -11.63
C GLU A 19 -3.55 -8.83 -11.36
N HIS A 20 -3.05 -7.93 -10.51
CA HIS A 20 -3.73 -6.67 -10.23
C HIS A 20 -3.85 -5.83 -11.49
N ALA A 21 -2.76 -5.67 -12.25
CA ALA A 21 -2.75 -4.92 -13.50
C ALA A 21 -3.75 -5.51 -14.53
N ALA A 22 -3.70 -6.83 -14.75
CA ALA A 22 -4.51 -7.51 -15.75
C ALA A 22 -6.00 -7.52 -15.38
N PHE A 23 -6.35 -7.92 -14.16
CA PHE A 23 -7.73 -8.30 -13.82
C PHE A 23 -8.48 -7.23 -13.03
N GLN A 24 -7.78 -6.46 -12.19
CA GLN A 24 -8.42 -5.41 -11.39
C GLN A 24 -8.43 -4.07 -12.13
N LEU A 25 -7.34 -3.73 -12.82
CA LEU A 25 -7.23 -2.49 -13.60
C LEU A 25 -7.57 -2.66 -15.09
N ARG A 26 -7.74 -3.89 -15.56
CA ARG A 26 -7.97 -4.21 -16.99
C ARG A 26 -6.92 -3.58 -17.92
N ALA A 27 -5.69 -3.46 -17.42
CA ALA A 27 -4.57 -3.07 -18.23
C ALA A 27 -4.01 -4.31 -18.95
N ALA A 28 -3.34 -4.12 -20.08
CA ALA A 28 -2.62 -5.19 -20.77
C ALA A 28 -1.16 -5.22 -20.29
N PRO A 29 -0.78 -5.98 -19.24
CA PRO A 29 0.61 -6.00 -18.82
C PRO A 29 1.50 -6.64 -19.90
N GLU A 30 2.73 -6.15 -20.05
CA GLU A 30 3.71 -6.64 -21.03
C GLU A 30 4.94 -7.26 -20.35
N SER A 31 5.39 -6.66 -19.25
CA SER A 31 6.51 -7.18 -18.45
C SER A 31 6.39 -6.74 -16.99
N VAL A 32 7.08 -7.45 -16.11
CA VAL A 32 7.22 -7.09 -14.69
C VAL A 32 8.68 -7.16 -14.29
N HIS A 33 9.16 -6.11 -13.62
CA HIS A 33 10.56 -6.00 -13.18
C HIS A 33 10.62 -5.66 -11.70
N GLN A 34 11.68 -6.10 -11.02
CA GLN A 34 11.99 -5.62 -9.68
C GLN A 34 12.94 -4.44 -9.78
N LEU A 35 12.69 -3.38 -9.00
CA LEU A 35 13.54 -2.21 -8.92
C LEU A 35 13.75 -1.80 -7.46
N LEU A 36 14.90 -1.17 -7.20
CA LEU A 36 15.16 -0.41 -5.98
C LEU A 36 14.92 1.07 -6.29
N LEU A 37 13.81 1.59 -5.80
CA LEU A 37 13.39 2.98 -6.00
C LEU A 37 14.00 3.86 -4.91
N PRO A 38 14.79 4.89 -5.23
CA PRO A 38 15.28 5.84 -4.25
C PRO A 38 14.09 6.61 -3.63
N VAL A 39 14.10 6.70 -2.32
CA VAL A 39 13.17 7.48 -1.52
C VAL A 39 13.95 8.29 -0.48
N TRP A 40 13.49 9.49 -0.18
CA TRP A 40 14.06 10.30 0.90
C TRP A 40 13.38 9.92 2.20
N ARG A 41 14.14 9.44 3.18
CA ARG A 41 13.70 9.29 4.57
C ARG A 41 13.98 10.60 5.28
N VAL A 42 12.93 11.32 5.67
CA VAL A 42 13.04 12.67 6.23
C VAL A 42 12.47 12.69 7.63
N GLU A 43 13.24 13.17 8.60
CA GLU A 43 12.72 13.54 9.92
C GLU A 43 12.09 14.92 9.81
N VAL A 44 10.81 15.02 10.12
CA VAL A 44 10.03 16.26 10.04
C VAL A 44 9.54 16.62 11.42
N GLU A 45 9.64 17.90 11.76
CA GLU A 45 9.02 18.50 12.94
C GLU A 45 7.85 19.37 12.48
N ALA A 46 6.68 19.22 13.10
CA ALA A 46 5.50 20.01 12.77
C ALA A 46 4.69 20.38 14.01
N ARG A 47 3.79 21.35 13.85
CA ARG A 47 2.75 21.67 14.82
C ARG A 47 1.49 20.88 14.46
N VAL A 48 1.05 19.99 15.34
CA VAL A 48 -0.06 19.07 15.06
C VAL A 48 -1.25 19.43 15.94
N THR A 49 -2.41 19.62 15.34
CA THR A 49 -3.69 19.82 16.03
C THR A 49 -4.53 18.55 15.88
N THR A 50 -4.80 17.88 16.99
CA THR A 50 -5.67 16.71 17.03
C THR A 50 -7.05 17.10 17.56
N ALA A 51 -8.10 16.49 17.03
CA ALA A 51 -9.47 16.70 17.46
C ALA A 51 -9.96 15.45 18.21
N GLU A 52 -10.52 15.64 19.39
CA GLU A 52 -11.16 14.55 20.15
C GLU A 52 -12.53 15.02 20.65
N PRO A 53 -13.50 14.12 20.86
CA PRO A 53 -14.76 14.51 21.47
C PRO A 53 -14.52 15.11 22.86
N TYR A 54 -15.16 16.23 23.16
CA TYR A 54 -15.13 16.78 24.50
C TYR A 54 -15.64 15.76 25.53
N GLN A 55 -14.95 15.69 26.67
CA GLN A 55 -15.56 15.14 27.87
C GLN A 55 -16.67 16.08 28.35
N LEU A 56 -17.71 15.51 28.95
CA LEU A 56 -18.92 16.25 29.33
C LEU A 56 -18.60 17.45 30.25
N VAL A 57 -17.78 17.21 31.27
CA VAL A 57 -17.39 18.23 32.26
C VAL A 57 -16.61 19.36 31.59
N ASP A 58 -15.62 19.03 30.78
CA ASP A 58 -14.76 19.99 30.08
C ASP A 58 -15.59 20.91 29.18
N ARG A 59 -16.55 20.35 28.43
CA ARG A 59 -17.45 21.13 27.57
C ARG A 59 -18.26 22.15 28.38
N TYR A 60 -18.87 21.72 29.49
CA TYR A 60 -19.70 22.62 30.29
C TYR A 60 -18.89 23.66 31.05
N LEU A 61 -17.66 23.35 31.45
CA LEU A 61 -16.74 24.35 32.00
C LEU A 61 -16.39 25.41 30.96
N SER A 62 -16.04 25.03 29.74
CA SER A 62 -15.81 25.99 28.65
C SER A 62 -17.05 26.83 28.34
N ARG A 63 -18.25 26.22 28.27
CA ARG A 63 -19.50 26.98 28.10
C ARG A 63 -19.78 27.93 29.24
N GLY A 64 -19.49 27.52 30.49
CA GLY A 64 -19.63 28.38 31.65
C GLY A 64 -18.80 29.66 31.54
N VAL A 65 -17.58 29.55 31.02
CA VAL A 65 -16.71 30.71 30.77
C VAL A 65 -17.22 31.56 29.61
N GLU A 66 -17.53 30.98 28.45
CA GLU A 66 -17.91 31.74 27.24
C GLU A 66 -19.33 32.32 27.31
N GLU A 67 -20.31 31.48 27.63
CA GLU A 67 -21.73 31.80 27.45
C GLU A 67 -22.33 32.40 28.72
N ALA A 68 -21.87 31.95 29.90
CA ALA A 68 -22.39 32.38 31.19
C ALA A 68 -21.50 33.42 31.89
N GLY A 69 -20.31 33.73 31.36
CA GLY A 69 -19.39 34.71 31.93
C GLY A 69 -18.86 34.32 33.32
N LEU A 70 -18.85 33.04 33.66
CA LEU A 70 -18.30 32.51 34.91
C LEU A 70 -16.78 32.50 34.80
N THR A 71 -16.11 33.42 35.50
CA THR A 71 -14.68 33.70 35.28
C THR A 71 -13.79 33.13 36.36
N THR A 72 -14.32 32.51 37.41
CA THR A 72 -13.49 31.92 38.48
C THR A 72 -13.80 30.44 38.69
N PRO A 73 -12.83 29.65 39.22
CA PRO A 73 -13.08 28.25 39.54
C PRO A 73 -14.25 28.03 40.52
N ASP A 74 -14.40 28.91 41.51
CA ASP A 74 -15.45 28.80 42.53
C ASP A 74 -16.84 29.09 41.94
N GLU A 75 -16.95 30.11 41.06
CA GLU A 75 -18.18 30.39 40.30
C GLU A 75 -18.62 29.18 39.47
N LEU A 76 -17.67 28.55 38.75
CA LEU A 76 -17.93 27.38 37.93
C LEU A 76 -18.34 26.16 38.76
N ALA A 77 -17.62 25.87 39.84
CA ALA A 77 -17.94 24.75 40.73
C ALA A 77 -19.34 24.92 41.35
N THR A 78 -19.66 26.13 41.82
CA THR A 78 -20.97 26.44 42.41
C THR A 78 -22.09 26.36 41.38
N PHE A 79 -21.92 26.97 40.20
CA PHE A 79 -22.96 27.02 39.18
C PHE A 79 -23.28 25.66 38.57
N LEU A 80 -22.25 24.84 38.31
CA LEU A 80 -22.42 23.50 37.74
C LEU A 80 -22.67 22.41 38.79
N ALA A 81 -22.72 22.77 40.08
CA ALA A 81 -22.84 21.86 41.22
C ALA A 81 -21.78 20.73 41.18
N LEU A 82 -20.54 21.08 40.84
CA LEU A 82 -19.41 20.17 40.77
C LEU A 82 -18.55 20.24 42.04
N ASP A 83 -17.84 19.14 42.32
CA ASP A 83 -16.82 19.15 43.36
C ASP A 83 -15.71 20.20 43.06
N PRO A 84 -15.32 21.06 44.02
CA PRO A 84 -14.32 22.09 43.79
C PRO A 84 -12.92 21.56 43.44
N ALA A 85 -12.54 20.36 43.87
CA ALA A 85 -11.24 19.78 43.52
C ALA A 85 -11.26 19.24 42.09
N LEU A 86 -12.34 18.54 41.70
CA LEU A 86 -12.56 18.07 40.33
C LEU A 86 -12.60 19.25 39.33
N THR A 87 -13.32 20.33 39.67
CA THR A 87 -13.41 21.54 38.85
C THR A 87 -12.02 22.14 38.62
N ARG A 88 -11.23 22.31 39.69
CA ARG A 88 -9.86 22.82 39.58
C ARG A 88 -8.95 21.90 38.75
N GLN A 89 -9.11 20.59 38.86
CA GLN A 89 -8.36 19.63 38.05
C GLN A 89 -8.70 19.74 36.56
N ALA A 90 -10.00 19.79 36.22
CA ALA A 90 -10.44 19.95 34.83
C ALA A 90 -10.01 21.29 34.24
N LEU A 91 -10.10 22.39 35.00
CA LEU A 91 -9.60 23.70 34.59
C LEU A 91 -8.07 23.72 34.43
N ALA A 92 -7.34 23.00 35.27
CA ALA A 92 -5.90 22.84 35.09
C ALA A 92 -5.57 22.10 33.80
N TYR A 93 -6.31 21.05 33.48
CA TYR A 93 -6.19 20.34 32.21
C TYR A 93 -6.50 21.25 31.01
N LEU A 94 -7.65 21.95 31.01
CA LEU A 94 -8.05 22.87 29.94
C LEU A 94 -7.04 24.01 29.72
N ARG A 95 -6.41 24.54 30.78
CA ARG A 95 -5.30 25.50 30.65
C ARG A 95 -4.06 24.84 30.06
N ALA A 96 -3.71 23.63 30.50
CA ALA A 96 -2.55 22.90 30.00
C ALA A 96 -2.64 22.57 28.50
N VAL A 97 -3.84 22.25 27.99
CA VAL A 97 -4.08 22.05 26.55
C VAL A 97 -4.34 23.36 25.78
N GLY A 98 -4.28 24.50 26.46
CA GLY A 98 -4.35 25.83 25.85
C GLY A 98 -5.76 26.31 25.50
N HIS A 99 -6.81 25.73 26.08
CA HIS A 99 -8.20 26.17 25.88
C HIS A 99 -8.56 27.37 26.73
N LEU A 100 -8.00 27.45 27.94
CA LEU A 100 -8.21 28.53 28.87
C LEU A 100 -6.89 29.25 29.15
N THR A 101 -6.99 30.55 29.37
CA THR A 101 -5.93 31.34 30.01
C THR A 101 -6.48 31.98 31.27
N GLU A 102 -5.60 32.26 32.22
CA GLU A 102 -5.94 32.89 33.50
C GLU A 102 -5.08 34.14 33.68
N ASP A 103 -5.74 35.28 33.85
CA ASP A 103 -5.10 36.54 34.24
C ASP A 103 -5.77 37.08 35.50
N ARG A 104 -4.97 37.38 36.53
CA ARG A 104 -5.44 37.90 37.83
C ARG A 104 -6.60 37.08 38.43
N GLY A 105 -6.56 35.75 38.30
CA GLY A 105 -7.59 34.85 38.82
C GLY A 105 -8.86 34.75 37.96
N ARG A 106 -8.90 35.41 36.79
CA ARG A 106 -10.03 35.37 35.86
C ARG A 106 -9.70 34.50 34.65
N LEU A 107 -10.55 33.52 34.41
CA LEU A 107 -10.51 32.58 33.31
C LEU A 107 -11.13 33.20 32.06
N THR A 108 -10.46 33.02 30.93
CA THR A 108 -10.98 33.38 29.60
C THR A 108 -10.63 32.29 28.60
N LEU A 109 -11.48 32.07 27.59
CA LEU A 109 -11.18 31.15 26.50
C LEU A 109 -10.19 31.75 25.51
N THR A 110 -9.22 30.94 25.13
CA THR A 110 -8.33 31.25 24.00
C THR A 110 -9.07 31.12 22.67
N ASP A 111 -8.46 31.55 21.57
CA ASP A 111 -9.00 31.30 20.22
C ASP A 111 -9.19 29.80 19.93
N LEU A 112 -8.28 28.96 20.45
CA LEU A 112 -8.37 27.50 20.33
C LEU A 112 -9.59 26.96 21.10
N GLY A 113 -9.78 27.42 22.34
CA GLY A 113 -10.92 27.02 23.17
C GLY A 113 -12.26 27.44 22.57
N ARG A 114 -12.35 28.68 22.04
CA ARG A 114 -13.56 29.16 21.35
C ARG A 114 -13.91 28.35 20.12
N ARG A 115 -12.93 28.05 19.26
CA ARG A 115 -13.13 27.18 18.09
C ARG A 115 -13.56 25.78 18.49
N SER A 116 -12.85 25.19 19.46
CA SER A 116 -13.15 23.86 19.98
C SER A 116 -14.60 23.76 20.46
N LEU A 117 -15.03 24.75 21.25
CA LEU A 117 -16.39 24.80 21.76
C LEU A 117 -17.44 24.94 20.64
N ALA A 118 -17.18 25.80 19.65
CA ALA A 118 -18.08 26.01 18.51
C ALA A 118 -18.24 24.75 17.66
N ASP A 119 -17.15 24.02 17.42
CA ASP A 119 -17.13 22.80 16.61
C ASP A 119 -17.60 21.56 17.40
N GLY A 120 -17.68 21.66 18.74
CA GLY A 120 -18.02 20.55 19.62
C GLY A 120 -16.92 19.52 19.80
N GLU A 121 -15.70 19.84 19.36
CA GLU A 121 -14.50 18.99 19.40
C GLU A 121 -13.42 19.67 20.24
N MET A 122 -12.73 18.92 21.09
CA MET A 122 -11.60 19.40 21.86
C MET A 122 -10.33 19.34 21.00
N TYR A 123 -9.90 20.49 20.47
CA TYR A 123 -8.65 20.57 19.74
C TYR A 123 -7.44 20.64 20.69
N THR A 124 -6.48 19.75 20.54
CA THR A 124 -5.20 19.81 21.28
C THR A 124 -4.06 20.09 20.32
N VAL A 125 -3.20 21.06 20.65
CA VAL A 125 -2.03 21.42 19.83
C VAL A 125 -0.77 20.82 20.44
N LYS A 126 -0.11 19.93 19.70
CA LYS A 126 1.23 19.44 20.00
C LYS A 126 2.25 20.24 19.19
N LEU A 127 3.13 20.94 19.89
CA LEU A 127 4.26 21.65 19.29
C LEU A 127 5.45 20.71 19.16
N GLY A 128 6.18 20.82 18.04
CA GLY A 128 7.42 20.06 17.83
C GLY A 128 7.20 18.56 17.68
N ASP A 129 6.05 18.14 17.13
CA ASP A 129 5.79 16.73 16.86
C ASP A 129 6.76 16.23 15.77
N ARG A 130 7.59 15.25 16.13
CA ARG A 130 8.61 14.70 15.25
C ARG A 130 8.19 13.35 14.70
N ARG A 131 8.28 13.21 13.39
CA ARG A 131 7.93 11.98 12.68
C ARG A 131 8.84 11.74 11.49
N VAL A 132 8.98 10.47 11.13
CA VAL A 132 9.68 10.07 9.90
C VAL A 132 8.67 10.00 8.77
N VAL A 133 8.96 10.71 7.68
CA VAL A 133 8.14 10.71 6.47
C VAL A 133 9.02 10.34 5.28
N TYR A 134 8.46 9.56 4.35
CA TYR A 134 9.15 9.21 3.12
C TYR A 134 8.66 10.09 1.98
N PHE A 135 9.57 10.51 1.11
CA PHE A 135 9.27 11.22 -0.13
C PHE A 135 9.83 10.46 -1.32
N ASP A 136 9.16 10.49 -2.47
CA ASP A 136 9.78 9.95 -3.68
C ASP A 136 10.99 10.83 -4.09
N ALA A 137 12.07 10.19 -4.57
CA ALA A 137 13.29 10.93 -4.86
C ALA A 137 13.27 11.76 -6.15
N TRP A 138 12.25 11.63 -7.00
CA TRP A 138 12.17 12.34 -8.29
C TRP A 138 11.37 13.63 -8.21
N THR A 139 10.26 13.61 -7.48
CA THR A 139 9.32 14.74 -7.41
C THR A 139 9.26 15.38 -6.03
N GLY A 140 9.80 14.72 -5.00
CA GLY A 140 9.69 15.21 -3.62
C GLY A 140 8.25 15.19 -3.11
N THR A 141 7.40 14.31 -3.64
CA THR A 141 6.03 14.13 -3.17
C THR A 141 6.04 13.19 -1.96
N PRO A 142 5.32 13.51 -0.87
CA PRO A 142 5.24 12.63 0.29
C PRO A 142 4.53 11.32 -0.05
N LEU A 143 5.07 10.22 0.46
CA LEU A 143 4.48 8.89 0.38
C LEU A 143 3.46 8.70 1.51
N ALA A 144 2.50 7.82 1.29
CA ALA A 144 1.49 7.50 2.30
C ALA A 144 2.11 6.93 3.59
N GLU A 145 1.48 7.22 4.73
CA GLU A 145 1.96 6.85 6.08
C GLU A 145 2.35 5.37 6.24
N GLY A 146 1.66 4.46 5.54
CA GLY A 146 1.98 3.04 5.55
C GLY A 146 3.39 2.67 5.08
N HIS A 147 4.13 3.59 4.43
CA HIS A 147 5.55 3.44 4.13
C HIS A 147 6.44 3.68 5.36
N ALA A 148 6.05 4.59 6.26
CA ALA A 148 6.76 4.85 7.51
C ALA A 148 6.61 3.70 8.52
N GLU A 149 5.41 3.16 8.67
CA GLU A 149 5.14 2.07 9.63
C GLU A 149 5.84 0.75 9.29
N LYS A 150 5.90 0.41 7.99
CA LYS A 150 6.38 -0.89 7.52
C LYS A 150 7.87 -0.87 7.16
N GLY A 151 8.47 0.33 7.15
CA GLY A 151 9.81 0.62 6.66
C GLY A 151 10.01 0.24 5.19
N PRO A 152 11.08 0.73 4.53
CA PRO A 152 11.55 0.07 3.33
C PRO A 152 12.02 -1.32 3.72
N ALA A 153 11.68 -2.32 2.91
CA ALA A 153 12.16 -3.67 3.13
C ALA A 153 13.67 -3.76 2.85
N GLY A 154 14.49 -3.37 3.85
CA GLY A 154 15.84 -3.90 4.12
C GLY A 154 17.04 -2.99 3.80
N PRO A 155 18.15 -3.09 4.58
CA PRO A 155 19.50 -2.82 4.10
C PRO A 155 20.15 -4.10 3.50
N ALA A 156 21.19 -3.84 2.70
CA ALA A 156 22.11 -4.72 1.97
C ALA A 156 21.65 -5.22 0.58
N PRO A 157 22.52 -5.10 -0.45
CA PRO A 157 22.22 -5.56 -1.81
C PRO A 157 21.94 -7.07 -1.74
N LEU A 158 20.72 -7.47 -2.12
CA LEU A 158 20.30 -8.86 -2.11
C LEU A 158 21.12 -9.64 -3.14
N ASP A 159 22.09 -10.42 -2.65
CA ASP A 159 22.95 -11.38 -3.37
C ASP A 159 22.19 -12.55 -4.06
N THR A 160 20.88 -12.45 -4.23
CA THR A 160 20.14 -13.45 -4.99
C THR A 160 19.11 -12.78 -5.86
N TRP A 161 19.30 -12.99 -7.18
CA TRP A 161 18.68 -12.35 -8.35
C TRP A 161 19.39 -11.07 -8.76
N THR A 162 20.45 -11.21 -9.57
CA THR A 162 21.05 -10.18 -10.44
C THR A 162 20.57 -8.77 -10.10
N SER A 163 21.20 -8.18 -9.07
CA SER A 163 20.75 -6.98 -8.39
C SER A 163 20.20 -5.95 -9.39
N PRO A 164 18.94 -5.50 -9.27
CA PRO A 164 18.46 -4.43 -10.10
C PRO A 164 19.39 -3.22 -9.88
N PRO A 165 19.80 -2.51 -10.93
CA PRO A 165 20.66 -1.34 -10.76
C PRO A 165 19.92 -0.37 -9.83
N PRO A 166 20.56 0.09 -8.72
CA PRO A 166 19.97 1.14 -7.91
C PRO A 166 19.77 2.35 -8.82
N LEU A 167 18.54 2.87 -8.85
CA LEU A 167 18.29 4.12 -9.55
C LEU A 167 18.89 5.21 -8.69
N LEU A 168 19.85 5.97 -9.24
CA LEU A 168 20.40 7.10 -8.53
C LEU A 168 19.29 8.12 -8.28
N ALA A 169 19.23 8.68 -7.07
CA ALA A 169 18.43 9.86 -6.81
C ALA A 169 18.94 10.96 -7.77
N PRO A 170 18.06 11.54 -8.61
CA PRO A 170 18.49 12.47 -9.66
C PRO A 170 19.04 13.78 -9.07
N ASP A 171 18.48 14.20 -7.93
CA ASP A 171 18.72 15.50 -7.31
C ASP A 171 18.75 15.35 -5.78
N PRO A 172 19.48 16.21 -5.04
CA PRO A 172 19.42 16.24 -3.58
C PRO A 172 18.01 16.57 -3.06
N PHE A 173 17.68 16.10 -1.85
CA PHE A 173 16.43 16.47 -1.20
C PHE A 173 16.30 17.99 -1.03
N ARG A 174 15.10 18.52 -1.33
CA ARG A 174 14.75 19.92 -1.14
C ARG A 174 13.96 20.08 0.15
N PRO A 175 14.48 20.74 1.19
CA PRO A 175 13.81 20.86 2.50
C PRO A 175 12.40 21.45 2.42
N GLU A 176 12.14 22.30 1.42
CA GLU A 176 10.84 22.94 1.19
C GLU A 176 9.76 21.93 0.79
N ALA A 177 10.13 20.72 0.34
CA ALA A 177 9.19 19.63 0.08
C ALA A 177 8.40 19.22 1.32
N ALA A 178 8.93 19.48 2.54
CA ALA A 178 8.21 19.25 3.78
C ALA A 178 6.90 20.05 3.85
N HIS A 179 6.80 21.20 3.18
CA HIS A 179 5.56 21.97 3.11
C HIS A 179 4.41 21.23 2.40
N ALA A 180 4.70 20.20 1.60
CA ALA A 180 3.68 19.34 1.01
C ALA A 180 2.95 18.49 2.06
N LEU A 181 3.44 18.43 3.31
CA LEU A 181 2.77 17.81 4.45
C LEU A 181 1.80 18.74 5.17
N ALA A 182 1.72 20.01 4.76
CA ALA A 182 0.74 20.93 5.33
C ALA A 182 -0.66 20.47 4.94
N GLU A 183 -1.43 20.02 5.93
CA GLU A 183 -2.80 19.54 5.80
C GLU A 183 -3.62 20.01 7.00
N PRO A 184 -4.97 19.91 7.00
CA PRO A 184 -5.76 20.26 8.17
C PRO A 184 -5.26 19.51 9.42
N GLY A 185 -4.82 20.28 10.41
CA GLY A 185 -4.24 19.73 11.64
C GLY A 185 -2.72 19.54 11.61
N VAL A 186 -2.00 19.80 10.53
CA VAL A 186 -0.52 19.81 10.49
C VAL A 186 -0.04 21.15 9.91
N ALA A 187 0.63 21.94 10.74
CA ALA A 187 1.12 23.28 10.39
C ALA A 187 2.64 23.37 10.54
N ASP A 188 3.23 24.25 9.72
CA ASP A 188 4.67 24.57 9.68
C ASP A 188 5.62 23.34 9.67
N PRO A 189 5.37 22.33 8.82
CA PRO A 189 6.26 21.18 8.75
C PRO A 189 7.65 21.61 8.29
N LYS A 190 8.67 21.22 9.06
CA LYS A 190 10.07 21.54 8.81
C LYS A 190 10.90 20.26 8.76
N ALA A 191 11.64 20.07 7.68
CA ALA A 191 12.64 19.01 7.60
C ALA A 191 13.81 19.30 8.56
N LEU A 192 14.17 18.31 9.38
CA LEU A 192 15.30 18.37 10.31
C LEU A 192 16.53 17.65 9.75
N THR A 193 16.35 16.39 9.34
CA THR A 193 17.40 15.53 8.79
C THR A 193 16.82 14.70 7.64
N TRP A 194 17.65 14.28 6.69
CA TRP A 194 17.23 13.41 5.60
C TRP A 194 18.35 12.50 5.14
N ASP A 195 17.98 11.29 4.73
CA ASP A 195 18.87 10.29 4.12
C ASP A 195 18.17 9.63 2.93
N VAL A 196 18.95 9.05 2.01
CA VAL A 196 18.41 8.26 0.90
C VAL A 196 18.30 6.81 1.31
N GLU A 197 17.09 6.26 1.13
CA GLU A 197 16.83 4.83 1.29
C GLU A 197 16.28 4.25 -0.02
N TYR A 198 16.28 2.93 -0.14
CA TYR A 198 15.83 2.25 -1.34
C TYR A 198 14.62 1.37 -1.02
N LEU A 199 13.51 1.68 -1.68
CA LEU A 199 12.29 0.89 -1.62
C LEU A 199 12.30 -0.17 -2.72
N LEU A 200 12.29 -1.44 -2.33
CA LEU A 200 12.05 -2.52 -3.28
C LEU A 200 10.62 -2.42 -3.82
N ALA A 201 10.46 -2.56 -5.14
CA ALA A 201 9.16 -2.52 -5.81
C ALA A 201 9.09 -3.50 -6.99
N HIS A 202 7.88 -3.95 -7.31
CA HIS A 202 7.57 -4.55 -8.60
C HIS A 202 7.02 -3.47 -9.52
N VAL A 203 7.58 -3.34 -10.72
CA VAL A 203 7.11 -2.42 -11.75
C VAL A 203 6.54 -3.21 -12.91
N VAL A 204 5.24 -3.05 -13.15
CA VAL A 204 4.55 -3.65 -14.29
C VAL A 204 4.44 -2.62 -15.40
N ARG A 205 4.99 -2.92 -16.57
CA ARG A 205 4.77 -2.13 -17.78
C ARG A 205 3.50 -2.60 -18.47
N THR A 206 2.65 -1.67 -18.88
CA THR A 206 1.40 -1.94 -19.59
C THR A 206 1.49 -1.58 -21.07
N GLY A 207 0.59 -2.11 -21.90
CA GLY A 207 0.58 -1.93 -23.35
C GLY A 207 0.31 -0.49 -23.82
N ASP A 208 -0.25 0.34 -22.95
CA ASP A 208 -0.38 1.80 -23.12
C ASP A 208 0.84 2.58 -22.62
N ALA A 209 1.97 1.88 -22.41
CA ALA A 209 3.26 2.40 -21.96
C ALA A 209 3.28 3.03 -20.55
N ARG A 210 2.27 2.80 -19.72
CA ARG A 210 2.30 3.20 -18.29
C ARG A 210 3.13 2.22 -17.46
N HIS A 211 3.63 2.71 -16.32
CA HIS A 211 4.34 1.89 -15.33
C HIS A 211 3.59 1.89 -14.01
N LEU A 212 3.19 0.70 -13.57
CA LEU A 212 2.50 0.48 -12.31
C LEU A 212 3.50 0.02 -11.25
N VAL A 213 3.70 0.82 -10.21
CA VAL A 213 4.65 0.53 -9.13
C VAL A 213 3.94 -0.10 -7.96
N CYS A 214 4.18 -1.39 -7.71
CA CYS A 214 3.59 -2.15 -6.61
C CYS A 214 4.61 -2.34 -5.47
N THR A 215 4.24 -1.94 -4.26
CA THR A 215 5.13 -1.94 -3.08
C THR A 215 4.53 -2.71 -1.91
N ARG A 216 5.37 -3.07 -0.94
CA ARG A 216 4.94 -3.81 0.26
C ARG A 216 3.85 -3.08 1.05
N PRO A 217 3.93 -1.76 1.29
CA PRO A 217 2.87 -1.02 1.99
C PRO A 217 1.50 -1.15 1.34
N ARG A 218 1.45 -1.25 0.01
CA ARG A 218 0.25 -1.41 -0.82
C ARG A 218 -0.14 -2.86 -1.11
N ARG A 219 0.57 -3.86 -0.56
CA ARG A 219 0.25 -5.30 -0.69
C ARG A 219 0.00 -5.79 -2.13
N GLY A 220 0.74 -5.24 -3.09
CA GLY A 220 0.64 -5.59 -4.51
C GLY A 220 -0.31 -4.73 -5.34
N GLU A 221 -1.01 -3.79 -4.72
CA GLU A 221 -1.74 -2.74 -5.44
C GLU A 221 -0.74 -1.65 -5.92
N PRO A 222 -0.97 -1.03 -7.09
CA PRO A 222 -0.14 0.07 -7.57
C PRO A 222 -0.20 1.29 -6.65
N ASP A 223 0.96 1.84 -6.34
CA ASP A 223 1.10 3.11 -5.64
C ASP A 223 1.03 4.26 -6.67
N PRO A 224 0.00 5.11 -6.64
CA PRO A 224 -0.21 6.15 -7.65
C PRO A 224 0.82 7.29 -7.55
N VAL A 225 1.44 7.51 -6.40
CA VAL A 225 2.49 8.53 -6.25
C VAL A 225 3.75 8.03 -6.93
N LEU A 226 4.20 6.82 -6.57
CA LEU A 226 5.41 6.24 -7.14
C LEU A 226 5.27 5.92 -8.63
N SER A 227 4.09 5.48 -9.08
CA SER A 227 3.83 5.24 -10.52
C SER A 227 3.98 6.53 -11.33
N ARG A 228 3.39 7.64 -10.86
CA ARG A 228 3.54 8.95 -11.51
C ARG A 228 4.96 9.50 -11.44
N ALA A 229 5.65 9.29 -10.34
CA ALA A 229 7.04 9.73 -10.18
C ALA A 229 7.98 8.99 -11.15
N LEU A 230 7.80 7.67 -11.28
CA LEU A 230 8.57 6.85 -12.21
C LEU A 230 8.34 7.27 -13.67
N ASP A 231 7.09 7.56 -14.06
CA ASP A 231 6.73 8.07 -15.39
C ASP A 231 7.34 9.45 -15.71
N ARG A 232 7.85 10.18 -14.72
CA ARG A 232 8.55 11.46 -14.90
C ARG A 232 10.07 11.33 -14.97
N SER A 233 10.61 10.11 -14.94
CA SER A 233 12.05 9.87 -14.90
C SER A 233 12.56 9.22 -16.20
N PRO A 234 13.05 10.01 -17.18
CA PRO A 234 13.45 9.49 -18.50
C PRO A 234 14.50 8.39 -18.45
N ALA A 235 15.46 8.49 -17.52
CA ALA A 235 16.51 7.49 -17.33
C ALA A 235 15.92 6.14 -16.89
N CYS A 236 14.96 6.15 -15.95
CA CYS A 236 14.27 4.95 -15.49
C CYS A 236 13.42 4.34 -16.60
N LEU A 237 12.69 5.18 -17.33
CA LEU A 237 11.88 4.75 -18.46
C LEU A 237 12.70 4.08 -19.56
N SER A 238 13.88 4.63 -19.89
CA SER A 238 14.80 4.02 -20.84
C SER A 238 15.29 2.65 -20.36
N ALA A 239 15.73 2.56 -19.09
CA ALA A 239 16.21 1.30 -18.52
C ALA A 239 15.12 0.21 -18.49
N LEU A 240 13.88 0.60 -18.14
CA LEU A 240 12.71 -0.28 -18.16
C LEU A 240 12.31 -0.69 -19.56
N ALA A 241 12.34 0.22 -20.54
CA ALA A 241 12.08 -0.10 -21.93
C ALA A 241 13.11 -1.11 -22.45
N ASP A 242 14.39 -0.96 -22.11
CA ASP A 242 15.45 -1.89 -22.49
C ASP A 242 15.26 -3.26 -21.83
N ALA A 243 14.90 -3.28 -20.54
CA ALA A 243 14.56 -4.49 -19.81
C ALA A 243 13.36 -5.21 -20.44
N GLY A 244 12.31 -4.47 -20.82
CA GLY A 244 11.14 -5.01 -21.52
C GLY A 244 11.49 -5.60 -22.88
N ARG A 245 12.38 -4.94 -23.66
CA ARG A 245 12.86 -5.50 -24.95
C ARG A 245 13.65 -6.80 -24.75
N ARG A 246 14.48 -6.88 -23.71
CA ARG A 246 15.19 -8.12 -23.34
C ARG A 246 14.23 -9.22 -22.89
N ALA A 247 13.24 -8.87 -22.07
CA ALA A 247 12.20 -9.78 -21.61
C ALA A 247 11.44 -10.41 -22.78
N ARG A 248 11.01 -9.59 -23.73
CA ARG A 248 10.30 -10.06 -24.93
C ARG A 248 11.16 -11.00 -25.79
N LYS A 249 12.44 -10.69 -25.97
CA LYS A 249 13.37 -11.55 -26.74
C LYS A 249 13.62 -12.89 -26.06
N ALA A 250 13.70 -12.91 -24.72
CA ALA A 250 13.95 -14.12 -23.95
C ALA A 250 12.69 -14.95 -23.65
N PHE A 251 11.49 -14.39 -23.88
CA PHE A 251 10.23 -14.97 -23.44
C PHE A 251 10.00 -16.38 -23.97
N GLU A 252 10.07 -16.58 -25.29
CA GLU A 252 9.75 -17.88 -25.92
C GLU A 252 10.69 -18.98 -25.41
N GLU A 253 11.98 -18.67 -25.29
CA GLU A 253 13.00 -19.60 -24.81
C GLU A 253 12.84 -19.92 -23.31
N GLU A 254 12.58 -18.92 -22.47
CA GLU A 254 12.36 -19.12 -21.03
C GLU A 254 11.04 -19.84 -20.74
N ALA A 255 9.96 -19.48 -21.44
CA ALA A 255 8.66 -20.14 -21.33
C ALA A 255 8.75 -21.59 -21.82
N GLY A 256 9.34 -21.83 -22.99
CA GLY A 256 9.58 -23.17 -23.53
C GLY A 256 10.37 -24.04 -22.55
N ARG A 257 11.49 -23.54 -22.01
CA ARG A 257 12.26 -24.25 -20.96
C ARG A 257 11.46 -24.50 -19.69
N TRP A 258 10.58 -23.58 -19.29
CA TRP A 258 9.74 -23.77 -18.11
C TRP A 258 8.71 -24.88 -18.35
N LEU A 259 8.09 -24.90 -19.54
CA LEU A 259 7.07 -25.86 -19.96
C LEU A 259 7.67 -27.26 -20.18
N SER A 260 8.78 -27.37 -20.91
CA SER A 260 9.46 -28.66 -21.14
C SER A 260 9.90 -29.33 -19.85
N ARG A 261 10.37 -28.57 -18.86
CA ARG A 261 10.73 -29.11 -17.52
C ARG A 261 9.54 -29.68 -16.74
N ARG A 262 8.31 -29.42 -17.18
CA ARG A 262 7.06 -29.92 -16.60
C ARG A 262 6.31 -30.84 -17.55
N GLY A 263 6.95 -31.29 -18.63
CA GLY A 263 6.30 -32.15 -19.63
C GLY A 263 5.23 -31.44 -20.47
N LEU A 264 5.13 -30.11 -20.40
CA LEU A 264 4.13 -29.30 -21.11
C LEU A 264 4.66 -28.72 -22.44
N ALA A 265 5.70 -29.34 -23.02
CA ALA A 265 6.35 -28.82 -24.23
C ALA A 265 5.39 -28.68 -25.43
N ALA A 266 4.33 -29.49 -25.47
CA ALA A 266 3.30 -29.45 -26.52
C ALA A 266 2.32 -28.27 -26.39
N HIS A 267 2.38 -27.49 -25.31
CA HIS A 267 1.46 -26.39 -25.02
C HIS A 267 2.17 -25.04 -25.11
N PRO A 268 2.42 -24.50 -26.31
CA PRO A 268 3.10 -23.22 -26.45
C PRO A 268 2.27 -22.07 -25.88
N PRO A 269 2.91 -21.03 -25.32
CA PRO A 269 2.21 -19.80 -24.95
C PRO A 269 1.62 -19.12 -26.19
N HIS A 270 0.37 -18.65 -26.09
CA HIS A 270 -0.27 -17.78 -27.09
C HIS A 270 -0.64 -16.46 -26.43
N ARG A 271 -0.69 -15.38 -27.21
CA ARG A 271 -1.12 -14.07 -26.73
C ARG A 271 -2.60 -13.90 -27.03
N ASP A 272 -3.41 -13.70 -26.00
CA ASP A 272 -4.84 -13.41 -26.14
C ASP A 272 -5.06 -11.95 -26.59
N PRO A 273 -6.27 -11.57 -27.07
CA PRO A 273 -6.57 -10.21 -27.51
C PRO A 273 -6.42 -9.13 -26.42
N ASP A 274 -6.49 -9.52 -25.15
CA ASP A 274 -6.22 -8.68 -23.97
C ASP A 274 -4.72 -8.41 -23.77
N GLY A 275 -3.86 -9.01 -24.61
CA GLY A 275 -2.42 -8.87 -24.57
C GLY A 275 -1.71 -9.83 -23.61
N MET A 276 -2.46 -10.62 -22.81
CA MET A 276 -1.92 -11.58 -21.85
C MET A 276 -1.41 -12.82 -22.58
N HIS A 277 -0.22 -13.30 -22.22
CA HIS A 277 0.21 -14.62 -22.66
C HIS A 277 -0.47 -15.70 -21.81
N ARG A 278 -1.07 -16.70 -22.45
CA ARG A 278 -1.68 -17.86 -21.79
C ARG A 278 -1.13 -19.17 -22.34
N VAL A 279 -1.10 -20.18 -21.50
CA VAL A 279 -0.83 -21.58 -21.87
C VAL A 279 -2.12 -22.34 -21.59
N ARG A 280 -2.74 -22.87 -22.67
CA ARG A 280 -4.00 -23.63 -22.57
C ARG A 280 -3.69 -25.09 -22.29
N LEU A 281 -4.24 -25.57 -21.18
CA LEU A 281 -4.12 -26.92 -20.67
C LEU A 281 -5.52 -27.54 -20.55
N ALA A 282 -5.61 -28.86 -20.65
CA ALA A 282 -6.80 -29.61 -20.30
C ALA A 282 -6.99 -29.62 -18.77
N GLU A 283 -8.20 -29.94 -18.29
CA GLU A 283 -8.42 -30.10 -16.85
C GLU A 283 -7.53 -31.20 -16.24
N ASP A 284 -7.35 -32.31 -16.98
CA ASP A 284 -6.57 -33.46 -16.53
C ASP A 284 -5.08 -33.12 -16.29
N ASP A 285 -4.57 -32.07 -16.94
CA ASP A 285 -3.21 -31.59 -16.74
C ASP A 285 -3.02 -30.96 -15.35
N PHE A 286 -4.10 -30.46 -14.71
CA PHE A 286 -4.06 -29.87 -13.37
C PHE A 286 -4.32 -30.89 -12.26
N THR A 287 -5.06 -31.95 -12.55
CA THR A 287 -5.40 -33.00 -11.57
C THR A 287 -4.36 -34.11 -11.50
N GLY A 288 -3.43 -34.17 -12.46
CA GLY A 288 -2.44 -35.24 -12.56
C GLY A 288 -3.04 -36.57 -13.04
N ALA A 289 -4.27 -36.56 -13.56
CA ALA A 289 -4.99 -37.74 -14.04
C ALA A 289 -4.77 -38.03 -15.54
N GLY A 290 -3.85 -37.30 -16.18
CA GLY A 290 -3.57 -37.43 -17.61
C GLY A 290 -3.08 -38.83 -18.04
N PRO A 291 -3.31 -39.22 -19.31
CA PRO A 291 -3.03 -40.57 -19.83
C PRO A 291 -1.54 -40.95 -19.89
N ALA A 292 -0.64 -40.01 -19.63
CA ALA A 292 0.79 -40.27 -19.45
C ALA A 292 1.09 -40.42 -17.95
N GLY A 293 0.86 -41.61 -17.41
CA GLY A 293 1.20 -42.02 -16.03
C GLY A 293 2.71 -42.02 -15.71
N ASP A 294 3.54 -41.35 -16.51
CA ASP A 294 4.97 -41.18 -16.30
C ASP A 294 5.24 -39.93 -15.45
N GLY A 295 4.85 -39.96 -14.17
CA GLY A 295 5.50 -39.20 -13.08
C GLY A 295 5.69 -37.68 -13.25
N LEU A 296 4.98 -37.01 -14.15
CA LEU A 296 5.10 -35.58 -14.44
C LEU A 296 4.32 -34.68 -13.47
N THR A 297 3.94 -35.21 -12.30
CA THR A 297 3.32 -34.49 -11.17
C THR A 297 4.34 -33.66 -10.39
N GLY A 298 5.19 -32.89 -11.08
CA GLY A 298 5.87 -31.77 -10.44
C GLY A 298 4.85 -30.69 -10.10
N ASP A 299 4.91 -30.09 -8.90
CA ASP A 299 4.04 -29.01 -8.40
C ASP A 299 3.63 -28.00 -9.50
N LEU A 300 2.52 -28.27 -10.18
CA LEU A 300 1.97 -27.37 -11.19
C LEU A 300 1.25 -26.25 -10.42
N PRO A 301 1.51 -24.98 -10.74
CA PRO A 301 0.72 -23.90 -10.16
C PRO A 301 -0.76 -24.10 -10.52
N ALA A 302 -1.64 -23.77 -9.58
CA ALA A 302 -3.06 -24.02 -9.77
C ALA A 302 -3.65 -23.23 -10.95
N LEU A 303 -4.76 -23.69 -11.52
CA LEU A 303 -5.42 -23.08 -12.68
C LEU A 303 -5.65 -21.57 -12.50
N GLY A 304 -5.31 -20.77 -13.49
CA GLY A 304 -5.39 -19.30 -13.45
C GLY A 304 -4.17 -18.61 -12.84
N SER A 305 -3.19 -19.35 -12.31
CA SER A 305 -1.97 -18.76 -11.77
C SER A 305 -1.13 -18.08 -12.84
N VAL A 306 -0.55 -16.94 -12.48
CA VAL A 306 0.44 -16.24 -13.32
C VAL A 306 1.84 -16.73 -12.96
N VAL A 307 2.57 -17.20 -13.98
CA VAL A 307 3.97 -17.60 -13.89
C VAL A 307 4.84 -16.45 -14.38
N VAL A 308 5.68 -15.91 -13.50
CA VAL A 308 6.66 -14.88 -13.83
C VAL A 308 8.01 -15.52 -14.10
N LEU A 309 8.60 -15.21 -15.25
CA LEU A 309 9.89 -15.69 -15.72
C LEU A 309 11.03 -14.80 -15.22
N ARG A 310 12.27 -15.29 -15.31
CA ARG A 310 13.44 -14.57 -14.80
C ARG A 310 13.68 -13.26 -15.53
N SER A 311 13.43 -13.25 -16.84
CA SER A 311 13.56 -12.08 -17.69
C SER A 311 12.53 -10.97 -17.41
N GLY A 312 11.50 -11.25 -16.62
CA GLY A 312 10.37 -10.35 -16.37
C GLY A 312 9.19 -10.54 -17.32
N GLY A 313 9.30 -11.46 -18.29
CA GLY A 313 8.14 -11.98 -19.02
C GLY A 313 7.25 -12.84 -18.11
N PHE A 314 6.02 -13.08 -18.52
CA PHE A 314 5.09 -13.92 -17.76
C PHE A 314 4.02 -14.54 -18.65
N PHE A 315 3.34 -15.57 -18.16
CA PHE A 315 2.14 -16.12 -18.78
C PHE A 315 1.18 -16.67 -17.72
N GLN A 316 -0.08 -16.87 -18.08
CA GLN A 316 -1.09 -17.49 -17.24
C GLN A 316 -1.31 -18.95 -17.63
N LEU A 317 -1.44 -19.84 -16.64
CA LEU A 317 -1.93 -21.20 -16.89
C LEU A 317 -3.46 -21.18 -16.99
N TRP A 318 -4.00 -21.71 -18.07
CA TRP A 318 -5.41 -21.55 -18.42
C TRP A 318 -6.07 -22.86 -18.84
N CYS A 319 -7.37 -22.98 -18.57
CA CYS A 319 -8.22 -24.07 -19.05
C CYS A 319 -9.44 -23.45 -19.74
N ALA A 320 -9.79 -23.96 -20.92
CA ALA A 320 -10.93 -23.44 -21.68
C ALA A 320 -12.28 -23.83 -21.02
N ASP A 321 -12.32 -24.94 -20.28
CA ASP A 321 -13.53 -25.42 -19.61
C ASP A 321 -13.99 -24.45 -18.52
N PRO A 322 -15.18 -23.82 -18.64
CA PRO A 322 -15.76 -23.01 -17.58
C PRO A 322 -16.03 -23.79 -16.29
N GLY A 323 -16.32 -25.09 -16.39
CA GLY A 323 -16.55 -25.96 -15.23
C GLY A 323 -15.32 -26.08 -14.35
N ALA A 324 -14.16 -26.41 -14.95
CA ALA A 324 -12.88 -26.45 -14.27
C ALA A 324 -12.52 -25.12 -13.60
N ARG A 325 -12.75 -23.99 -14.30
CA ARG A 325 -12.50 -22.64 -13.76
C ARG A 325 -13.40 -22.33 -12.55
N ARG A 326 -14.67 -22.74 -12.56
CA ARG A 326 -15.57 -22.57 -11.41
C ARG A 326 -15.15 -23.44 -10.22
N ARG A 327 -14.83 -24.72 -10.44
CA ARG A 327 -14.33 -25.62 -9.38
C ARG A 327 -13.07 -25.06 -8.72
N GLU A 328 -12.15 -24.49 -9.52
CA GLU A 328 -10.94 -23.87 -8.98
C GLU A 328 -11.24 -22.61 -8.15
N LEU A 329 -12.21 -21.78 -8.56
CA LEU A 329 -12.66 -20.63 -7.77
C LEU A 329 -13.17 -21.07 -6.40
N GLU A 330 -14.07 -22.07 -6.38
CA GLU A 330 -14.64 -22.64 -5.16
C GLU A 330 -13.53 -23.18 -4.25
N ARG A 331 -12.63 -24.01 -4.80
CA ARG A 331 -11.49 -24.58 -4.07
C ARG A 331 -10.61 -23.50 -3.41
N ARG A 332 -10.29 -22.42 -4.13
CA ARG A 332 -9.49 -21.31 -3.60
C ARG A 332 -10.24 -20.49 -2.54
N MET A 333 -11.55 -20.29 -2.72
CA MET A 333 -12.37 -19.59 -1.75
C MET A 333 -12.51 -20.38 -0.45
N ASP A 334 -12.67 -21.70 -0.53
CA ASP A 334 -12.72 -22.58 0.65
C ASP A 334 -11.38 -22.59 1.38
N ALA A 335 -10.26 -22.67 0.66
CA ALA A 335 -8.93 -22.52 1.27
C ALA A 335 -8.75 -21.14 1.96
N PHE A 336 -9.26 -20.07 1.35
CA PHE A 336 -9.18 -18.72 1.92
C PHE A 336 -10.03 -18.56 3.19
N ARG A 337 -11.23 -19.16 3.21
CA ARG A 337 -12.12 -19.21 4.39
C ARG A 337 -11.51 -20.04 5.52
N ALA A 338 -10.91 -21.19 5.20
CA ALA A 338 -10.31 -22.08 6.19
C ALA A 338 -9.06 -21.48 6.87
N ALA A 339 -8.33 -20.59 6.20
CA ALA A 339 -7.06 -20.09 6.72
C ALA A 339 -7.21 -19.24 8.00
N ARG A 340 -8.20 -18.33 8.07
CA ARG A 340 -8.49 -17.44 9.22
C ARG A 340 -9.92 -16.90 9.16
N PRO A 341 -10.53 -16.49 10.29
CA PRO A 341 -11.77 -15.70 10.28
C PRO A 341 -11.61 -14.44 9.42
N ARG A 342 -12.59 -14.16 8.55
CA ARG A 342 -12.59 -13.02 7.63
C ARG A 342 -13.90 -12.26 7.75
N THR A 343 -13.83 -10.95 7.52
CA THR A 343 -15.04 -10.13 7.38
C THR A 343 -15.74 -10.45 6.05
N PRO A 344 -17.06 -10.23 5.94
CA PRO A 344 -17.79 -10.39 4.68
C PRO A 344 -17.21 -9.58 3.52
N GLU A 345 -16.71 -8.37 3.77
CA GLU A 345 -16.11 -7.50 2.77
C GLU A 345 -14.80 -8.12 2.23
N ALA A 346 -13.97 -8.69 3.10
CA ALA A 346 -12.74 -9.35 2.70
C ALA A 346 -13.00 -10.60 1.86
N LEU A 347 -14.06 -11.34 2.15
CA LEU A 347 -14.49 -12.49 1.36
C LEU A 347 -14.99 -12.05 -0.03
N SER A 348 -15.86 -11.04 -0.08
CA SER A 348 -16.39 -10.52 -1.35
C SER A 348 -15.28 -9.95 -2.24
N ALA A 349 -14.34 -9.18 -1.68
CA ALA A 349 -13.20 -8.64 -2.41
C ALA A 349 -12.28 -9.76 -2.95
N GLN A 350 -12.07 -10.81 -2.16
CA GLN A 350 -11.28 -11.97 -2.60
C GLN A 350 -11.98 -12.76 -3.71
N GLU A 351 -13.30 -12.98 -3.59
CA GLU A 351 -14.10 -13.69 -4.58
C GLU A 351 -14.12 -12.95 -5.90
N SER A 352 -14.45 -11.65 -5.89
CA SER A 352 -14.45 -10.79 -7.08
C SER A 352 -13.11 -10.85 -7.82
N ARG A 353 -12.02 -10.86 -7.06
CA ARG A 353 -10.67 -10.95 -7.60
C ARG A 353 -10.36 -12.30 -8.24
N LEU A 354 -10.65 -13.41 -7.55
CA LEU A 354 -10.41 -14.75 -8.09
C LEU A 354 -11.33 -15.06 -9.27
N ALA A 355 -12.57 -14.59 -9.22
CA ALA A 355 -13.53 -14.69 -10.32
C ALA A 355 -13.02 -13.94 -11.56
N SER A 356 -12.45 -12.74 -11.38
CA SER A 356 -11.82 -11.99 -12.48
C SER A 356 -10.59 -12.70 -13.04
N LEU A 357 -9.73 -13.26 -12.17
CA LEU A 357 -8.55 -14.04 -12.56
C LEU A 357 -8.91 -15.28 -13.39
N LEU A 358 -10.03 -15.92 -13.07
CA LEU A 358 -10.52 -17.15 -13.69
C LEU A 358 -11.58 -16.87 -14.78
N ASP A 359 -11.91 -15.61 -15.05
CA ASP A 359 -12.97 -15.21 -15.99
C ASP A 359 -14.28 -16.01 -15.74
N VAL A 360 -14.69 -16.04 -14.46
CA VAL A 360 -15.93 -16.64 -13.98
C VAL A 360 -16.86 -15.51 -13.52
N ARG A 361 -18.14 -15.58 -13.88
CA ARG A 361 -19.13 -14.61 -13.36
C ARG A 361 -19.45 -14.92 -11.89
N PRO A 362 -19.33 -13.94 -10.97
CA PRO A 362 -19.72 -14.16 -9.57
C PRO A 362 -21.20 -14.53 -9.49
N GLY A 363 -21.57 -15.48 -8.62
CA GLY A 363 -22.96 -15.78 -8.30
C GLY A 363 -23.76 -16.60 -9.34
N GLN A 364 -23.17 -17.05 -10.45
CA GLN A 364 -23.79 -18.07 -11.31
C GLN A 364 -23.51 -19.47 -10.74
N LYS A 365 -24.50 -20.00 -10.00
CA LYS A 365 -24.55 -21.42 -9.63
C LYS A 365 -24.72 -22.30 -10.87
#